data_AF-A0AB39QQ51-F1
#
_entry.id   AF-A0AB39QQ51-F1
#
_cell.length_a   1.000
_cell.length_b   1.000
_cell.length_c   1.000
_cell.angle_alpha   90.00
_cell.angle_beta   90.00
_cell.angle_gamma   90.00
#
_symmetry.space_group_name_H-M   'P 1'
#
loop_
_entity.id
_entity.type
_entity.pdbx_description
1 polymer ?
#
loop_
_entity_poly.entity_id
_entity_poly.type
_entity_poly.pdbx_seq_one_letter_code
_entity_poly.pdbx_strand_id
1 'polypeptide(L)'
;MTRQLQRITATTDVHSSFAQATPMLAYLHAARAESLVVDCGDFFEGTGFYRFGQGHIEREVLTSLYDLLAPGNHGWPHYFEPQLHEMTVCASAADHSGKPLFDRVRIKQIGGRRVAVTAVIGPQAFNVVPADQRSGHHVTDPAQALREVMLEHHHRADAWMVLSHSGFEEDLKLAAACPFADVIFAGHCHSDTCGPVPVGDTLVVKGHELGVGYATAEPVGAGWAVRVGTFPDTSVIPEDLAVLQEKIALVGSTLGSRLGIVNEPYLNTLLDRRLLLDEIATRLHTGLGADAVILNETALRPVPLGDVLTLGDLLAIEPFGNQLVHAFLSAGQSEDHTKLLAHLVEHIGPLAVAPTSLPPTARIVLTTDYIADTYLGGRTHQAGLRLGQAVRSVLAAPFADSADALQGGAQ
;
A
#
# COMPACT_ATOMS: atom_id res chain seq x y z
N MET A 1 -22.17 -27.50 5.19
CA MET A 1 -23.09 -26.92 6.21
C MET A 1 -22.95 -25.41 6.16
N THR A 2 -24.03 -24.66 6.21
CA THR A 2 -23.99 -23.19 6.22
C THR A 2 -23.42 -22.72 7.56
N ARG A 3 -22.35 -21.92 7.56
CA ARG A 3 -21.75 -21.37 8.78
C ARG A 3 -22.78 -20.53 9.54
N GLN A 4 -22.88 -20.73 10.85
CA GLN A 4 -23.67 -19.87 11.72
C GLN A 4 -22.80 -18.70 12.20
N LEU A 5 -22.95 -17.55 11.57
CA LEU A 5 -22.13 -16.38 11.88
C LEU A 5 -22.69 -15.69 13.13
N GLN A 6 -21.81 -15.36 14.07
CA GLN A 6 -22.13 -14.66 15.33
C GLN A 6 -21.59 -13.24 15.36
N ARG A 7 -20.54 -12.95 14.58
CA ARG A 7 -19.87 -11.64 14.55
C ARG A 7 -19.27 -11.33 13.17
N ILE A 8 -18.77 -10.11 13.03
CA ILE A 8 -17.88 -9.68 11.95
C ILE A 8 -16.49 -9.46 12.52
N THR A 9 -15.47 -9.88 11.79
CA THR A 9 -14.05 -9.62 12.07
C THR A 9 -13.47 -8.94 10.83
N ALA A 10 -12.97 -7.73 11.01
CA ALA A 10 -12.47 -6.88 9.94
C ALA A 10 -10.97 -6.62 10.09
N THR A 11 -10.22 -6.79 9.01
CA THR A 11 -8.87 -6.22 8.85
C THR A 11 -8.92 -4.97 7.97
N THR A 12 -7.83 -4.22 7.96
CA THR A 12 -7.67 -3.04 7.11
C THR A 12 -6.18 -2.79 6.85
N ASP A 13 -5.85 -2.21 5.70
CA ASP A 13 -4.52 -1.67 5.38
C ASP A 13 -3.38 -2.66 5.69
N VAL A 14 -3.59 -3.93 5.28
CA VAL A 14 -2.59 -4.99 5.50
C VAL A 14 -1.32 -4.74 4.70
N HIS A 15 -1.42 -4.09 3.55
CA HIS A 15 -0.30 -3.67 2.71
C HIS A 15 0.76 -4.77 2.52
N SER A 16 0.32 -5.98 2.18
CA SER A 16 1.22 -7.11 1.97
C SER A 16 2.21 -7.37 3.12
N SER A 17 1.86 -7.00 4.36
CA SER A 17 2.76 -7.08 5.52
C SER A 17 2.81 -8.50 6.09
N PHE A 18 3.52 -9.38 5.40
CA PHE A 18 3.54 -10.81 5.71
C PHE A 18 4.79 -11.29 6.47
N ALA A 19 5.69 -10.39 6.88
CA ALA A 19 6.90 -10.75 7.62
C ALA A 19 6.58 -11.54 8.91
N GLN A 20 5.46 -11.21 9.56
CA GLN A 20 4.93 -11.92 10.73
C GLN A 20 3.48 -12.36 10.46
N ALA A 21 3.22 -13.02 9.33
CA ALA A 21 1.86 -13.38 8.91
C ALA A 21 1.20 -14.45 9.80
N THR A 22 1.97 -15.32 10.47
CA THR A 22 1.44 -16.51 11.14
C THR A 22 0.34 -16.21 12.18
N PRO A 23 0.49 -15.22 13.09
CA PRO A 23 -0.60 -14.80 13.99
C PRO A 23 -1.90 -14.45 13.27
N MET A 24 -1.83 -13.62 12.22
CA MET A 24 -2.99 -13.22 11.43
C MET A 24 -3.64 -14.42 10.75
N LEU A 25 -2.86 -15.24 10.03
CA LEU A 25 -3.37 -16.39 9.30
C LEU A 25 -4.07 -17.39 10.22
N ALA A 26 -3.44 -17.73 11.34
CA ALA A 26 -3.98 -18.67 12.31
C ALA A 26 -5.25 -18.14 12.98
N TYR A 27 -5.26 -16.86 13.39
CA TYR A 27 -6.42 -16.25 14.03
C TYR A 27 -7.61 -16.16 13.06
N LEU A 28 -7.38 -15.64 11.84
CA LEU A 28 -8.45 -15.48 10.86
C LEU A 28 -9.01 -16.85 10.43
N HIS A 29 -8.16 -17.86 10.25
CA HIS A 29 -8.60 -19.22 9.97
C HIS A 29 -9.57 -19.76 11.03
N ALA A 30 -9.20 -19.64 12.30
CA ALA A 30 -10.05 -20.06 13.42
C ALA A 30 -11.36 -19.24 13.46
N ALA A 31 -11.27 -17.92 13.25
CA ALA A 31 -12.41 -17.02 13.28
C ALA A 31 -13.47 -17.37 12.23
N ARG A 32 -13.09 -17.96 11.08
CA ARG A 32 -14.04 -18.31 10.00
C ARG A 32 -15.15 -19.27 10.43
N ALA A 33 -14.96 -20.05 11.50
CA ALA A 33 -15.97 -20.99 11.98
C ALA A 33 -17.27 -20.25 12.39
N GLU A 34 -17.15 -19.05 12.96
CA GLU A 34 -18.26 -18.30 13.54
C GLU A 34 -18.29 -16.81 13.16
N SER A 35 -17.28 -16.30 12.45
CA SER A 35 -17.20 -14.90 12.02
C SER A 35 -17.39 -14.76 10.52
N LEU A 36 -18.06 -13.69 10.14
CA LEU A 36 -17.88 -13.09 8.83
C LEU A 36 -16.50 -12.42 8.80
N VAL A 37 -15.57 -12.89 7.98
CA VAL A 37 -14.23 -12.27 7.88
C VAL A 37 -14.21 -11.30 6.71
N VAL A 38 -13.86 -10.04 6.96
CA VAL A 38 -13.89 -8.97 5.95
C VAL A 38 -12.61 -8.16 5.94
N ASP A 39 -12.31 -7.53 4.81
CA ASP A 39 -11.21 -6.57 4.71
C ASP A 39 -11.73 -5.20 4.24
N CYS A 40 -11.19 -4.12 4.79
CA CYS A 40 -11.61 -2.74 4.50
C CYS A 40 -10.76 -2.06 3.41
N GLY A 41 -9.96 -2.82 2.65
CA GLY A 41 -9.16 -2.31 1.55
C GLY A 41 -7.67 -2.18 1.89
N ASP A 42 -6.88 -1.88 0.86
CA ASP A 42 -5.42 -1.76 0.90
C ASP A 42 -4.72 -3.02 1.44
N PHE A 43 -5.22 -4.18 1.00
CA PHE A 43 -4.58 -5.46 1.29
C PHE A 43 -3.27 -5.67 0.50
N PHE A 44 -3.20 -5.06 -0.69
CA PHE A 44 -2.09 -5.18 -1.65
C PHE A 44 -1.09 -4.03 -1.50
N GLU A 45 0.08 -4.21 -2.13
CA GLU A 45 1.19 -3.25 -2.21
C GLU A 45 1.76 -2.84 -0.85
N GLY A 46 2.86 -2.09 -0.83
CA GLY A 46 3.43 -1.53 0.40
C GLY A 46 4.67 -2.26 0.94
N THR A 47 4.92 -3.51 0.57
CA THR A 47 6.15 -4.22 0.94
C THR A 47 6.81 -4.97 -0.20
N GLY A 48 8.03 -5.47 0.05
CA GLY A 48 8.73 -6.37 -0.87
C GLY A 48 7.98 -7.68 -1.15
N PHE A 49 7.02 -8.09 -0.30
CA PHE A 49 6.19 -9.27 -0.57
C PHE A 49 5.35 -9.07 -1.83
N TYR A 50 4.75 -7.89 -2.00
CA TYR A 50 4.01 -7.57 -3.22
C TYR A 50 4.94 -7.50 -4.44
N ARG A 51 6.13 -6.88 -4.30
CA ARG A 51 7.06 -6.70 -5.43
C ARG A 51 7.52 -8.04 -6.03
N PHE A 52 7.76 -9.05 -5.19
CA PHE A 52 8.13 -10.39 -5.66
C PHE A 52 6.94 -11.29 -5.94
N GLY A 53 5.90 -11.18 -5.11
CA GLY A 53 4.70 -12.01 -5.18
C GLY A 53 3.68 -11.56 -6.22
N GLN A 54 3.76 -10.32 -6.72
CA GLN A 54 2.85 -9.74 -7.71
C GLN A 54 1.35 -9.93 -7.37
N GLY A 55 1.01 -9.85 -6.09
CA GLY A 55 -0.37 -10.06 -5.61
C GLY A 55 -0.77 -11.54 -5.42
N HIS A 56 0.10 -12.51 -5.72
CA HIS A 56 -0.23 -13.93 -5.62
C HIS A 56 -0.46 -14.40 -4.17
N ILE A 57 0.40 -13.97 -3.23
CA ILE A 57 0.25 -14.31 -1.81
C ILE A 57 -1.03 -13.68 -1.28
N GLU A 58 -1.23 -12.40 -1.59
CA GLU A 58 -2.36 -11.59 -1.20
C GLU A 58 -3.67 -12.25 -1.64
N ARG A 59 -3.78 -12.59 -2.93
CA ARG A 59 -4.94 -13.28 -3.50
C ARG A 59 -5.22 -14.60 -2.79
N GLU A 60 -4.19 -15.39 -2.51
CA GLU A 60 -4.34 -16.69 -1.85
C GLU A 60 -4.78 -16.53 -0.40
N VAL A 61 -4.26 -15.54 0.33
CA VAL A 61 -4.75 -15.19 1.68
C VAL A 61 -6.21 -14.76 1.63
N LEU A 62 -6.55 -13.83 0.75
CA LEU A 62 -7.91 -13.29 0.63
C LEU A 62 -8.92 -14.37 0.29
N THR A 63 -8.67 -15.14 -0.78
CA THR A 63 -9.61 -16.18 -1.24
C THR A 63 -9.69 -17.38 -0.29
N SER A 64 -8.64 -17.63 0.52
CA SER A 64 -8.65 -18.69 1.53
C SER A 64 -9.35 -18.28 2.82
N LEU A 65 -9.19 -17.03 3.26
CA LEU A 65 -9.58 -16.62 4.62
C LEU A 65 -10.76 -15.67 4.69
N TYR A 66 -11.02 -14.87 3.65
CA TYR A 66 -11.99 -13.79 3.69
C TYR A 66 -13.32 -14.16 3.06
N ASP A 67 -14.35 -13.43 3.46
CA ASP A 67 -15.71 -13.57 2.95
C ASP A 67 -16.14 -12.38 2.09
N LEU A 68 -15.72 -11.17 2.44
CA LEU A 68 -15.97 -9.94 1.69
C LEU A 68 -14.77 -9.02 1.73
N LEU A 69 -14.67 -8.21 0.69
CA LEU A 69 -13.65 -7.18 0.54
C LEU A 69 -14.32 -5.84 0.23
N ALA A 70 -13.79 -4.76 0.81
CA ALA A 70 -13.87 -3.44 0.21
C ALA A 70 -12.65 -3.23 -0.71
N PRO A 71 -12.79 -2.54 -1.85
CA PRO A 71 -11.64 -2.16 -2.65
C PRO A 71 -10.88 -1.00 -1.98
N GLY A 72 -9.56 -1.13 -1.90
CA GLY A 72 -8.66 -0.03 -1.56
C GLY A 72 -8.05 0.64 -2.79
N ASN A 73 -7.28 1.71 -2.58
CA ASN A 73 -6.55 2.35 -3.68
C ASN A 73 -5.30 1.56 -4.10
N HIS A 74 -4.68 0.84 -3.19
CA HIS A 74 -3.59 -0.07 -3.52
C HIS A 74 -4.12 -1.39 -4.09
N GLY A 75 -3.54 -1.81 -5.22
CA GLY A 75 -3.94 -3.02 -5.91
C GLY A 75 -5.32 -2.93 -6.58
N TRP A 76 -5.78 -1.73 -6.96
CA TRP A 76 -7.09 -1.53 -7.61
C TRP A 76 -7.42 -2.56 -8.72
N PRO A 77 -6.48 -2.92 -9.64
CA PRO A 77 -6.75 -3.93 -10.66
C PRO A 77 -7.03 -5.34 -10.12
N HIS A 78 -6.48 -5.70 -8.96
CA HIS A 78 -6.66 -7.03 -8.37
C HIS A 78 -8.12 -7.30 -7.97
N TYR A 79 -8.87 -6.27 -7.58
CA TYR A 79 -10.28 -6.42 -7.22
C TYR A 79 -11.17 -6.79 -8.42
N PHE A 80 -10.69 -6.67 -9.67
CA PHE A 80 -11.40 -7.11 -10.88
C PHE A 80 -11.06 -8.54 -11.31
N GLU A 81 -10.11 -9.19 -10.63
CA GLU A 81 -9.82 -10.59 -10.89
C GLU A 81 -11.00 -11.47 -10.45
N PRO A 82 -11.36 -12.54 -11.20
CA PRO A 82 -12.67 -13.18 -11.05
C PRO A 82 -13.09 -13.54 -9.62
N GLN A 83 -12.22 -14.21 -8.86
CA GLN A 83 -12.54 -14.63 -7.49
C GLN A 83 -12.61 -13.46 -6.50
N LEU A 84 -11.75 -12.46 -6.67
CA LEU A 84 -11.75 -11.28 -5.80
C LEU A 84 -12.93 -10.37 -6.14
N HIS A 85 -13.28 -10.24 -7.42
CA HIS A 85 -14.42 -9.47 -7.89
C HIS A 85 -15.74 -9.99 -7.30
N GLU A 86 -15.94 -11.30 -7.29
CA GLU A 86 -17.11 -11.95 -6.66
C GLU A 86 -17.19 -11.71 -5.15
N MET A 87 -16.05 -11.51 -4.48
CA MET A 87 -15.98 -11.24 -3.04
C MET A 87 -16.08 -9.74 -2.71
N THR A 88 -15.85 -8.87 -3.69
CA THR A 88 -15.75 -7.43 -3.47
C THR A 88 -17.13 -6.80 -3.52
N VAL A 89 -17.45 -6.03 -2.47
CA VAL A 89 -18.61 -5.15 -2.44
C VAL A 89 -18.14 -3.71 -2.49
N CYS A 90 -18.86 -2.84 -3.21
CA CYS A 90 -18.64 -1.40 -3.19
C CYS A 90 -19.83 -0.66 -3.81
N ALA A 91 -20.44 0.24 -3.03
CA ALA A 91 -21.59 1.03 -3.45
C ALA A 91 -21.20 2.29 -4.21
N SER A 92 -20.00 2.85 -3.96
CA SER A 92 -19.59 4.14 -4.50
C SER A 92 -18.81 4.05 -5.83
N ALA A 93 -18.41 2.88 -6.29
CA ALA A 93 -17.59 2.73 -7.50
C ALA A 93 -18.42 2.37 -8.75
N ALA A 94 -18.26 3.14 -9.82
CA ALA A 94 -19.02 2.99 -11.06
C ALA A 94 -18.15 3.21 -12.32
N ASP A 95 -18.58 2.65 -13.46
CA ASP A 95 -18.02 2.98 -14.78
C ASP A 95 -18.58 4.31 -15.31
N HIS A 96 -18.05 4.81 -16.42
CA HIS A 96 -18.51 6.08 -17.04
C HIS A 96 -20.00 6.12 -17.42
N SER A 97 -20.67 4.97 -17.52
CA SER A 97 -22.13 4.89 -17.77
C SER A 97 -22.97 4.97 -16.50
N GLY A 98 -22.32 4.99 -15.32
CA GLY A 98 -22.96 4.94 -14.02
C GLY A 98 -23.31 3.51 -13.57
N LYS A 99 -22.84 2.48 -14.28
CA LYS A 99 -23.05 1.09 -13.86
C LYS A 99 -22.12 0.76 -12.69
N PRO A 100 -22.61 0.14 -11.61
CA PRO A 100 -21.76 -0.30 -10.51
C PRO A 100 -20.65 -1.26 -10.99
N LEU A 101 -19.43 -1.04 -10.51
CA LEU A 101 -18.28 -1.90 -10.82
C LEU A 101 -18.29 -3.19 -10.01
N PHE A 102 -18.92 -3.18 -8.84
CA PHE A 102 -18.99 -4.29 -7.89
C PHE A 102 -20.43 -4.47 -7.38
N ASP A 103 -20.70 -5.60 -6.72
CA ASP A 103 -21.94 -5.75 -5.97
C ASP A 103 -22.04 -4.67 -4.89
N ARG A 104 -23.17 -3.96 -4.82
CA ARG A 104 -23.30 -2.81 -3.90
C ARG A 104 -23.54 -3.24 -2.45
N VAL A 105 -24.11 -4.43 -2.23
CA VAL A 105 -24.45 -4.92 -0.90
C VAL A 105 -24.60 -6.45 -0.87
N ARG A 106 -24.18 -7.03 0.25
CA ARG A 106 -24.43 -8.43 0.61
C ARG A 106 -25.28 -8.49 1.86
N ILE A 107 -26.28 -9.37 1.88
CA ILE A 107 -27.06 -9.65 3.09
C ILE A 107 -26.61 -10.98 3.68
N LYS A 108 -26.31 -11.01 4.98
CA LYS A 108 -25.94 -12.22 5.73
C LYS A 108 -26.70 -12.32 7.04
N GLN A 109 -26.86 -13.55 7.54
CA GLN A 109 -27.37 -13.77 8.89
C GLN A 109 -26.20 -13.75 9.88
N ILE A 110 -26.22 -12.83 10.85
CA ILE A 110 -25.17 -12.68 11.87
C ILE A 110 -25.86 -12.50 13.23
N GLY A 111 -25.59 -13.41 14.18
CA GLY A 111 -26.22 -13.42 15.50
C GLY A 111 -27.75 -13.36 15.44
N GLY A 112 -28.36 -14.01 14.43
CA GLY A 112 -29.80 -14.03 14.20
C GLY A 112 -30.41 -12.79 13.52
N ARG A 113 -29.59 -11.80 13.10
CA ARG A 113 -30.02 -10.59 12.38
C ARG A 113 -29.66 -10.65 10.90
N ARG A 114 -30.53 -10.13 10.01
CA ARG A 114 -30.20 -9.93 8.59
C ARG A 114 -29.36 -8.67 8.46
N VAL A 115 -28.07 -8.83 8.28
CA VAL A 115 -27.11 -7.72 8.20
C VAL A 115 -26.80 -7.41 6.75
N ALA A 116 -27.08 -6.18 6.31
CA ALA A 116 -26.57 -5.64 5.07
C ALA A 116 -25.13 -5.18 5.27
N VAL A 117 -24.20 -5.78 4.53
CA VAL A 117 -22.79 -5.40 4.48
C VAL A 117 -22.54 -4.76 3.13
N THR A 118 -22.18 -3.48 3.15
CA THR A 118 -21.85 -2.67 1.99
C THR A 118 -20.47 -2.04 2.19
N ALA A 119 -19.92 -1.42 1.16
CA ALA A 119 -18.64 -0.74 1.25
C ALA A 119 -18.61 0.53 0.43
N VAL A 120 -17.65 1.40 0.74
CA VAL A 120 -17.38 2.62 -0.01
C VAL A 120 -15.87 2.83 -0.11
N ILE A 121 -15.43 3.37 -1.23
CA ILE A 121 -14.13 4.02 -1.36
C ILE A 121 -14.36 5.53 -1.53
N GLY A 122 -13.59 6.33 -0.79
CA GLY A 122 -13.70 7.78 -0.81
C GLY A 122 -12.99 8.42 -2.01
N PRO A 123 -13.38 9.63 -2.45
CA PRO A 123 -12.72 10.33 -3.56
C PRO A 123 -11.22 10.56 -3.35
N GLN A 124 -10.80 10.83 -2.11
CA GLN A 124 -9.38 11.04 -1.79
C GLN A 124 -8.55 9.78 -2.06
N ALA A 125 -9.00 8.64 -1.55
CA ALA A 125 -8.39 7.33 -1.81
C ALA A 125 -8.39 6.99 -3.30
N PHE A 126 -9.56 7.11 -3.96
CA PHE A 126 -9.65 6.75 -5.37
C PHE A 126 -8.77 7.62 -6.28
N ASN A 127 -8.59 8.90 -5.96
CA ASN A 127 -7.79 9.81 -6.77
C ASN A 127 -6.29 9.48 -6.78
N VAL A 128 -5.79 8.75 -5.77
CA VAL A 128 -4.40 8.29 -5.72
C VAL A 128 -4.16 6.96 -6.45
N VAL A 129 -5.21 6.28 -6.91
CA VAL A 129 -5.05 5.12 -7.82
C VAL A 129 -4.39 5.60 -9.12
N PRO A 130 -3.37 4.89 -9.64
CA PRO A 130 -2.70 5.24 -10.88
C PRO A 130 -3.69 5.48 -12.03
N ALA A 131 -3.45 6.53 -12.81
CA ALA A 131 -4.41 7.03 -13.80
C ALA A 131 -4.76 5.99 -14.87
N ASP A 132 -3.80 5.16 -15.26
CA ASP A 132 -3.98 4.04 -16.20
C ASP A 132 -4.85 2.93 -15.59
N GLN A 133 -4.71 2.66 -14.29
CA GLN A 133 -5.47 1.62 -13.57
C GLN A 133 -6.92 2.01 -13.27
N ARG A 134 -7.18 3.31 -13.04
CA ARG A 134 -8.54 3.83 -12.80
C ARG A 134 -9.23 4.39 -14.05
N SER A 135 -8.59 4.33 -15.21
CA SER A 135 -9.18 4.78 -16.46
C SER A 135 -10.49 4.02 -16.74
N GLY A 136 -11.57 4.75 -17.02
CA GLY A 136 -12.89 4.13 -17.20
C GLY A 136 -13.78 4.15 -15.95
N HIS A 137 -13.20 4.43 -14.79
CA HIS A 137 -13.85 4.31 -13.49
C HIS A 137 -13.99 5.68 -12.81
N HIS A 138 -15.01 5.82 -11.97
CA HIS A 138 -15.15 6.94 -11.06
C HIS A 138 -15.79 6.49 -9.75
N VAL A 139 -15.73 7.35 -8.74
CA VAL A 139 -16.41 7.16 -7.47
C VAL A 139 -17.43 8.27 -7.24
N THR A 140 -18.59 7.91 -6.73
CA THR A 140 -19.66 8.83 -6.32
C THR A 140 -19.50 9.24 -4.86
N ASP A 141 -20.31 10.20 -4.41
CA ASP A 141 -20.35 10.60 -3.00
C ASP A 141 -20.70 9.38 -2.11
N PRO A 142 -19.85 8.99 -1.14
CA PRO A 142 -20.10 7.82 -0.30
C PRO A 142 -21.43 7.87 0.46
N ALA A 143 -21.82 9.04 1.00
CA ALA A 143 -23.06 9.17 1.76
C ALA A 143 -24.29 9.00 0.85
N GLN A 144 -24.26 9.58 -0.35
CA GLN A 144 -25.29 9.36 -1.36
C GLN A 144 -25.39 7.88 -1.74
N ALA A 145 -24.27 7.24 -2.07
CA ALA A 145 -24.24 5.83 -2.48
C ALA A 145 -24.82 4.90 -1.40
N LEU A 146 -24.47 5.13 -0.13
CA LEU A 146 -24.99 4.36 1.00
C LEU A 146 -26.51 4.56 1.19
N ARG A 147 -27.01 5.79 1.04
CA ARG A 147 -28.46 6.07 1.15
C ARG A 147 -29.25 5.38 0.05
N GLU A 148 -28.74 5.36 -1.18
CA GLU A 148 -29.40 4.64 -2.29
C GLU A 148 -29.50 3.14 -2.01
N VAL A 149 -28.39 2.51 -1.60
CA VAL A 149 -28.39 1.08 -1.21
C VAL A 149 -29.34 0.83 -0.04
N MET A 150 -29.38 1.73 0.94
CA MET A 150 -30.32 1.66 2.07
C MET A 150 -31.76 1.65 1.59
N LEU A 151 -32.14 2.61 0.75
CA LEU A 151 -33.50 2.71 0.23
C LEU A 151 -33.89 1.47 -0.58
N GLU A 152 -32.97 0.92 -1.38
CA GLU A 152 -33.19 -0.29 -2.18
C GLU A 152 -33.37 -1.55 -1.32
N HIS A 153 -32.69 -1.66 -0.17
CA HIS A 153 -32.58 -2.93 0.57
C HIS A 153 -33.09 -2.91 2.02
N HIS A 154 -33.57 -1.78 2.55
CA HIS A 154 -34.01 -1.66 3.95
C HIS A 154 -35.04 -2.72 4.39
N HIS A 155 -35.92 -3.18 3.50
CA HIS A 155 -36.92 -4.21 3.80
C HIS A 155 -36.32 -5.63 3.98
N ARG A 156 -35.05 -5.82 3.63
CA ARG A 156 -34.33 -7.11 3.67
C ARG A 156 -33.27 -7.19 4.76
N ALA A 157 -33.00 -6.09 5.46
CA ALA A 157 -31.95 -5.98 6.46
C ALA A 157 -32.49 -5.38 7.75
N ASP A 158 -31.98 -5.89 8.87
CA ASP A 158 -32.27 -5.44 10.23
C ASP A 158 -31.12 -4.57 10.78
N ALA A 159 -29.94 -4.60 10.14
CA ALA A 159 -28.74 -3.85 10.52
C ALA A 159 -27.84 -3.58 9.29
N TRP A 160 -26.99 -2.57 9.39
CA TRP A 160 -26.16 -2.00 8.33
C TRP A 160 -24.70 -1.86 8.76
N MET A 161 -23.82 -2.60 8.07
CA MET A 161 -22.37 -2.57 8.27
C MET A 161 -21.71 -1.97 7.03
N VAL A 162 -20.84 -0.99 7.24
CA VAL A 162 -20.10 -0.33 6.16
C VAL A 162 -18.62 -0.67 6.28
N LEU A 163 -18.04 -1.22 5.23
CA LEU A 163 -16.59 -1.34 5.08
C LEU A 163 -16.12 -0.09 4.32
N SER A 164 -15.42 0.82 4.99
CA SER A 164 -15.04 2.09 4.38
C SER A 164 -13.54 2.15 4.11
N HIS A 165 -13.22 2.59 2.90
CA HIS A 165 -11.89 2.96 2.47
C HIS A 165 -11.86 4.47 2.12
N SER A 166 -12.37 5.30 3.04
CA SER A 166 -12.45 6.76 2.88
C SER A 166 -11.51 7.52 3.82
N GLY A 167 -11.05 6.88 4.90
CA GLY A 167 -10.28 7.48 5.97
C GLY A 167 -11.12 7.84 7.20
N PHE A 168 -10.55 7.69 8.39
CA PHE A 168 -11.26 7.74 9.67
C PHE A 168 -12.01 9.04 9.89
N GLU A 169 -11.39 10.19 9.60
CA GLU A 169 -12.03 11.50 9.74
C GLU A 169 -13.19 11.69 8.75
N GLU A 170 -13.07 11.15 7.55
CA GLU A 170 -14.18 11.13 6.59
C GLU A 170 -15.28 10.16 7.04
N ASP A 171 -14.92 9.05 7.68
CA ASP A 171 -15.87 8.07 8.22
C ASP A 171 -16.68 8.62 9.41
N LEU A 172 -16.11 9.51 10.23
CA LEU A 172 -16.87 10.24 11.25
C LEU A 172 -17.94 11.15 10.61
N LYS A 173 -17.60 11.84 9.51
CA LYS A 173 -18.56 12.66 8.76
C LYS A 173 -19.61 11.77 8.07
N LEU A 174 -19.19 10.64 7.53
CA LEU A 174 -20.04 9.65 6.89
C LEU A 174 -21.07 9.08 7.87
N ALA A 175 -20.64 8.73 9.09
CA ALA A 175 -21.53 8.28 10.15
C ALA A 175 -22.58 9.33 10.51
N ALA A 176 -22.18 10.61 10.64
CA ALA A 176 -23.12 11.71 10.88
C ALA A 176 -24.12 11.90 9.72
N ALA A 177 -23.68 11.68 8.48
CA ALA A 177 -24.51 11.81 7.29
C ALA A 177 -25.44 10.60 7.05
N CYS A 178 -25.07 9.43 7.56
CA CYS A 178 -25.76 8.15 7.38
C CYS A 178 -26.06 7.47 8.73
N PRO A 179 -26.92 8.06 9.58
CA PRO A 179 -27.20 7.56 10.94
C PRO A 179 -27.95 6.22 10.98
N PHE A 180 -28.29 5.64 9.82
CA PHE A 180 -28.85 4.30 9.72
C PHE A 180 -27.77 3.20 9.76
N ALA A 181 -26.49 3.55 9.55
CA ALA A 181 -25.39 2.61 9.68
C ALA A 181 -25.19 2.28 11.15
N ASP A 182 -25.10 0.99 11.49
CA ASP A 182 -24.82 0.58 12.87
C ASP A 182 -23.31 0.64 13.16
N VAL A 183 -22.50 0.13 12.25
CA VAL A 183 -21.04 0.08 12.38
C VAL A 183 -20.36 0.44 11.06
N ILE A 184 -19.36 1.31 11.12
CA ILE A 184 -18.43 1.60 10.02
C ILE A 184 -17.05 1.07 10.42
N PHE A 185 -16.54 0.12 9.65
CA PHE A 185 -15.15 -0.34 9.74
C PHE A 185 -14.29 0.53 8.83
N ALA A 186 -13.41 1.34 9.42
CA ALA A 186 -12.60 2.34 8.73
C ALA A 186 -11.25 1.77 8.27
N GLY A 187 -10.79 2.21 7.09
CA GLY A 187 -9.46 1.99 6.50
C GLY A 187 -8.86 3.26 5.88
N HIS A 188 -7.87 3.12 4.99
CA HIS A 188 -7.21 4.17 4.19
C HIS A 188 -6.32 5.18 4.96
N CYS A 189 -6.60 5.38 6.24
CA CYS A 189 -6.01 6.46 7.02
C CYS A 189 -4.93 5.93 7.97
N HIS A 190 -3.69 6.42 7.88
CA HIS A 190 -2.65 6.20 8.90
C HIS A 190 -2.89 6.98 10.21
N SER A 191 -4.16 7.18 10.60
CA SER A 191 -4.52 7.77 11.89
C SER A 191 -4.11 6.83 13.02
N ASP A 192 -3.42 7.38 14.03
CA ASP A 192 -3.10 6.67 15.28
C ASP A 192 -4.35 6.32 16.11
N THR A 193 -5.53 6.79 15.70
CA THR A 193 -6.80 6.50 16.38
C THR A 193 -7.25 5.08 16.06
N CYS A 194 -6.87 4.13 16.92
CA CYS A 194 -7.47 2.81 16.98
C CYS A 194 -8.59 2.82 18.03
N GLY A 195 -9.80 2.45 17.63
CA GLY A 195 -10.89 2.21 18.58
C GLY A 195 -12.20 2.88 18.21
N PRO A 196 -13.30 2.38 18.79
CA PRO A 196 -14.61 2.82 18.37
C PRO A 196 -14.89 4.25 18.84
N VAL A 197 -15.30 5.10 17.90
CA VAL A 197 -15.82 6.44 18.16
C VAL A 197 -17.32 6.43 17.84
N PRO A 198 -18.19 6.66 18.84
CA PRO A 198 -19.61 6.79 18.59
C PRO A 198 -19.92 8.14 17.92
N VAL A 199 -20.71 8.10 16.86
CA VAL A 199 -21.28 9.27 16.18
C VAL A 199 -22.79 9.09 16.15
N GLY A 200 -23.49 9.66 17.14
CA GLY A 200 -24.88 9.31 17.40
C GLY A 200 -24.99 7.84 17.81
N ASP A 201 -25.82 7.06 17.10
CA ASP A 201 -26.00 5.63 17.33
C ASP A 201 -25.04 4.75 16.50
N THR A 202 -24.30 5.35 15.55
CA THR A 202 -23.33 4.66 14.70
C THR A 202 -21.97 4.53 15.41
N LEU A 203 -21.33 3.37 15.30
CA LEU A 203 -19.98 3.13 15.81
C LEU A 203 -18.97 3.12 14.66
N VAL A 204 -18.00 4.04 14.67
CA VAL A 204 -16.89 4.05 13.71
C VAL A 204 -15.68 3.39 14.37
N VAL A 205 -15.17 2.29 13.82
CA VAL A 205 -14.07 1.52 14.41
C VAL A 205 -12.99 1.24 13.38
N LYS A 206 -11.73 1.36 13.80
CA LYS A 206 -10.55 1.06 12.98
C LYS A 206 -9.72 -0.03 13.67
N GLY A 207 -9.35 -1.07 12.91
CA GLY A 207 -8.40 -2.10 13.35
C GLY A 207 -6.95 -1.61 13.33
N HIS A 208 -6.02 -2.44 13.80
CA HIS A 208 -4.60 -2.19 13.57
C HIS A 208 -4.21 -2.55 12.12
N GLU A 209 -3.34 -1.75 11.51
CA GLU A 209 -2.86 -1.91 10.14
C GLU A 209 -1.75 -2.98 10.04
N LEU A 210 -1.23 -3.18 8.82
CA LEU A 210 0.00 -3.94 8.54
C LEU A 210 -0.05 -5.39 9.06
N GLY A 211 -1.26 -5.98 9.09
CA GLY A 211 -1.47 -7.34 9.57
C GLY A 211 -1.21 -7.53 11.06
N VAL A 212 -1.23 -6.44 11.86
CA VAL A 212 -0.98 -6.49 13.32
C VAL A 212 -2.24 -6.85 14.11
N GLY A 213 -3.43 -6.51 13.60
CA GLY A 213 -4.66 -6.74 14.33
C GLY A 213 -5.93 -6.61 13.51
N TYR A 214 -7.05 -6.46 14.22
CA TYR A 214 -8.39 -6.53 13.67
C TYR A 214 -9.38 -5.71 14.51
N ALA A 215 -10.54 -5.45 13.93
CA ALA A 215 -11.72 -4.98 14.63
C ALA A 215 -12.83 -6.04 14.58
N THR A 216 -13.69 -6.10 15.59
CA THR A 216 -14.90 -6.96 15.56
C THR A 216 -16.16 -6.18 15.84
N ALA A 217 -17.29 -6.68 15.34
CA ALA A 217 -18.63 -6.27 15.73
C ALA A 217 -19.50 -7.49 16.03
N GLU A 218 -20.11 -7.53 17.21
CA GLU A 218 -21.03 -8.59 17.64
C GLU A 218 -22.38 -8.00 18.09
N PRO A 219 -23.52 -8.63 17.75
CA PRO A 219 -24.82 -8.17 18.22
C PRO A 219 -24.95 -8.22 19.74
N VAL A 220 -25.36 -7.12 20.38
CA VAL A 220 -25.67 -7.09 21.82
C VAL A 220 -26.96 -6.31 22.06
N GLY A 221 -27.98 -6.96 22.61
CA GLY A 221 -29.30 -6.36 22.82
C GLY A 221 -29.91 -5.89 21.50
N ALA A 222 -30.20 -4.59 21.38
CA ALA A 222 -30.64 -3.95 20.13
C ALA A 222 -29.49 -3.39 19.28
N GLY A 223 -28.31 -3.18 19.86
CA GLY A 223 -27.15 -2.56 19.21
C GLY A 223 -26.03 -3.55 18.90
N TRP A 224 -24.81 -3.04 18.86
CA TRP A 224 -23.58 -3.75 18.53
C TRP A 224 -22.48 -3.44 19.54
N ALA A 225 -21.73 -4.47 19.94
CA ALA A 225 -20.48 -4.28 20.67
C ALA A 225 -19.31 -4.41 19.69
N VAL A 226 -18.41 -3.43 19.72
CA VAL A 226 -17.24 -3.36 18.84
C VAL A 226 -15.95 -3.38 19.65
N ARG A 227 -14.93 -4.06 19.13
CA ARG A 227 -13.64 -4.21 19.80
C ARG A 227 -12.51 -4.10 18.80
N VAL A 228 -11.35 -3.64 19.26
CA VAL A 228 -10.09 -3.69 18.53
C VAL A 228 -9.16 -4.62 19.28
N GLY A 229 -8.44 -5.47 18.55
CA GLY A 229 -7.48 -6.40 19.12
C GLY A 229 -6.28 -6.58 18.20
N THR A 230 -5.16 -7.02 18.78
CA THR A 230 -3.99 -7.50 18.04
C THR A 230 -4.11 -9.00 17.83
N PHE A 231 -3.52 -9.52 16.76
CA PHE A 231 -3.46 -10.97 16.60
C PHE A 231 -2.62 -11.58 17.73
N PRO A 232 -3.09 -12.66 18.37
CA PRO A 232 -2.34 -13.31 19.43
C PRO A 232 -1.09 -14.00 18.85
N ASP A 233 0.04 -13.84 19.54
CA ASP A 233 1.29 -14.50 19.16
C ASP A 233 1.09 -16.02 19.08
N THR A 234 1.45 -16.59 17.93
CA THR A 234 1.44 -18.04 17.70
C THR A 234 2.43 -18.39 16.59
N SER A 235 3.03 -19.57 16.73
CA SER A 235 3.86 -20.20 15.69
C SER A 235 3.13 -21.35 14.99
N VAL A 236 1.90 -21.66 15.41
CA VAL A 236 1.13 -22.78 14.87
C VAL A 236 0.31 -22.30 13.68
N ILE A 237 0.58 -22.88 12.51
CA ILE A 237 -0.19 -22.64 11.30
C ILE A 237 -1.18 -23.80 11.06
N PRO A 238 -2.44 -23.52 10.69
CA PRO A 238 -3.36 -24.55 10.20
C PRO A 238 -2.79 -25.34 9.02
N GLU A 239 -3.05 -26.65 8.97
CA GLU A 239 -2.48 -27.57 7.98
C GLU A 239 -2.83 -27.17 6.53
N ASP A 240 -4.06 -26.70 6.31
CA ASP A 240 -4.55 -26.22 5.01
C ASP A 240 -3.91 -24.90 4.56
N LEU A 241 -3.21 -24.18 5.45
CA LEU A 241 -2.45 -22.98 5.14
C LEU A 241 -0.93 -23.22 5.08
N ALA A 242 -0.47 -24.46 5.25
CA ALA A 242 0.96 -24.77 5.28
C ALA A 242 1.69 -24.35 3.99
N VAL A 243 1.10 -24.64 2.82
CA VAL A 243 1.67 -24.26 1.51
C VAL A 243 1.74 -22.73 1.35
N LEU A 244 0.72 -22.01 1.81
CA LEU A 244 0.72 -20.54 1.78
C LEU A 244 1.82 -19.98 2.70
N GLN A 245 1.99 -20.56 3.89
CA GLN A 245 3.04 -20.18 4.83
C GLN A 245 4.44 -20.46 4.25
N GLU A 246 4.64 -21.54 3.50
CA GLU A 246 5.89 -21.83 2.80
C GLU A 246 6.18 -20.79 1.71
N LYS A 247 5.18 -20.38 0.92
CA LYS A 247 5.33 -19.31 -0.09
C LYS A 247 5.73 -17.98 0.55
N ILE A 248 5.07 -17.62 1.66
CA ILE A 248 5.41 -16.44 2.45
C ILE A 248 6.85 -16.55 2.96
N ALA A 249 7.23 -17.70 3.54
CA ALA A 249 8.58 -17.91 4.06
C ALA A 249 9.66 -17.83 2.96
N LEU A 250 9.37 -18.32 1.76
CA LEU A 250 10.30 -18.25 0.61
C LEU A 250 10.56 -16.80 0.19
N VAL A 251 9.50 -16.00 0.06
CA VAL A 251 9.64 -14.57 -0.25
C VAL A 251 10.31 -13.83 0.91
N GLY A 252 9.95 -14.13 2.16
CA GLY A 252 10.58 -13.56 3.34
C GLY A 252 12.09 -13.87 3.41
N SER A 253 12.50 -15.09 3.08
CA SER A 253 13.92 -15.48 2.98
C SER A 253 14.64 -14.69 1.89
N THR A 254 14.00 -14.52 0.72
CA THR A 254 14.54 -13.70 -0.37
C THR A 254 14.75 -12.25 0.08
N LEU A 255 13.76 -11.65 0.72
CA LEU A 255 13.84 -10.30 1.28
C LEU A 255 14.90 -10.18 2.38
N GLY A 256 15.08 -11.22 3.20
CA GLY A 256 16.12 -11.31 4.22
C GLY A 256 17.54 -11.49 3.68
N SER A 257 17.72 -11.60 2.36
CA SER A 257 19.05 -11.72 1.73
C SER A 257 19.93 -10.53 2.12
N ARG A 258 21.09 -10.84 2.70
CA ARG A 258 22.05 -9.84 3.19
C ARG A 258 22.81 -9.24 2.00
N LEU A 259 22.77 -7.92 1.85
CA LEU A 259 23.38 -7.18 0.72
C LEU A 259 24.72 -6.52 1.05
N GLY A 260 24.99 -6.30 2.34
CA GLY A 260 26.24 -5.74 2.85
C GLY A 260 26.12 -5.22 4.29
N ILE A 261 27.23 -4.71 4.83
CA ILE A 261 27.27 -4.04 6.13
C ILE A 261 26.93 -2.57 5.92
N VAL A 262 26.00 -2.02 6.71
CA VAL A 262 25.58 -0.61 6.60
C VAL A 262 26.73 0.31 6.99
N ASN A 263 27.00 1.30 6.14
CA ASN A 263 28.04 2.30 6.32
C ASN A 263 27.58 3.42 7.28
N GLU A 264 28.52 4.01 8.00
CA GLU A 264 28.30 5.33 8.62
C GLU A 264 28.01 6.38 7.54
N PRO A 265 27.09 7.35 7.78
CA PRO A 265 26.38 7.64 9.03
C PRO A 265 25.01 6.94 9.15
N TYR A 266 24.70 5.97 8.29
CA TYR A 266 23.37 5.35 8.20
C TYR A 266 23.17 4.20 9.21
N LEU A 267 24.27 3.68 9.76
CA LEU A 267 24.31 2.55 10.68
C LEU A 267 23.46 2.78 11.94
N ASN A 268 22.48 1.90 12.20
CA ASN A 268 21.60 1.98 13.38
C ASN A 268 20.82 3.30 13.50
N THR A 269 20.48 3.93 12.38
CA THR A 269 19.73 5.18 12.34
C THR A 269 18.45 5.07 11.51
N LEU A 270 17.53 6.02 11.70
CA LEU A 270 16.49 6.27 10.71
C LEU A 270 17.14 6.93 9.49
N LEU A 271 17.00 6.32 8.32
CA LEU A 271 17.64 6.81 7.10
C LEU A 271 17.27 8.27 6.79
N ASP A 272 18.27 9.14 6.77
CA ASP A 272 18.17 10.48 6.20
C ASP A 272 18.22 10.39 4.66
N ARG A 273 17.05 10.52 4.04
CA ARG A 273 16.88 10.45 2.59
C ARG A 273 17.63 11.56 1.87
N ARG A 274 17.67 12.76 2.45
CA ARG A 274 18.26 13.93 1.82
C ARG A 274 19.76 13.75 1.74
N LEU A 275 20.37 13.38 2.86
CA LEU A 275 21.79 13.07 2.94
C LEU A 275 22.19 11.98 1.93
N LEU A 276 21.44 10.88 1.91
CA LEU A 276 21.69 9.77 0.98
C LEU A 276 21.58 10.21 -0.48
N LEU A 277 20.55 10.97 -0.85
CA LEU A 277 20.36 11.39 -2.23
C LEU A 277 21.40 12.40 -2.70
N ASP A 278 21.81 13.34 -1.84
CA ASP A 278 22.88 14.29 -2.18
C ASP A 278 24.21 13.54 -2.41
N GLU A 279 24.50 12.50 -1.62
CA GLU A 279 25.66 11.63 -1.83
C GLU A 279 25.57 10.82 -3.13
N ILE A 280 24.40 10.21 -3.40
CA ILE A 280 24.15 9.49 -4.66
C ILE A 280 24.32 10.43 -5.85
N ALA A 281 23.69 11.62 -5.83
CA ALA A 281 23.77 12.59 -6.92
C ALA A 281 25.22 13.00 -7.19
N THR A 282 25.99 13.26 -6.12
CA THR A 282 27.42 13.58 -6.21
C THR A 282 28.22 12.44 -6.84
N ARG A 283 28.03 11.19 -6.37
CA ARG A 283 28.74 10.03 -6.92
C ARG A 283 28.36 9.74 -8.37
N LEU A 284 27.10 9.92 -8.75
CA LEU A 284 26.66 9.78 -10.14
C LEU A 284 27.28 10.86 -11.04
N HIS A 285 27.34 12.10 -10.57
CA HIS A 285 27.98 13.21 -11.29
C HIS A 285 29.47 12.94 -11.51
N THR A 286 30.22 12.63 -10.45
CA THR A 286 31.68 12.47 -10.53
C THR A 286 32.11 11.11 -11.08
N GLY A 287 31.36 10.05 -10.79
CA GLY A 287 31.73 8.66 -11.09
C GLY A 287 31.26 8.16 -12.46
N LEU A 288 30.06 8.56 -12.90
CA LEU A 288 29.55 8.25 -14.26
C LEU A 288 29.84 9.37 -15.26
N GLY A 289 30.41 10.49 -14.82
CA GLY A 289 30.73 11.63 -15.67
C GLY A 289 29.51 12.34 -16.25
N ALA A 290 28.35 12.23 -15.60
CA ALA A 290 27.15 12.95 -16.03
C ALA A 290 27.34 14.46 -15.82
N ASP A 291 27.06 15.29 -16.83
CA ASP A 291 27.23 16.76 -16.74
C ASP A 291 26.42 17.38 -15.60
N ALA A 292 25.24 16.82 -15.33
CA ALA A 292 24.40 17.16 -14.20
C ALA A 292 23.47 16.00 -13.83
N VAL A 293 23.08 15.95 -12.55
CA VAL A 293 22.19 14.96 -11.96
C VAL A 293 21.05 15.68 -11.24
N ILE A 294 19.82 15.21 -11.44
CA ILE A 294 18.62 15.69 -10.73
C ILE A 294 17.89 14.47 -10.18
N LEU A 295 17.65 14.42 -8.87
CA LEU A 295 16.86 13.38 -8.22
C LEU A 295 15.88 14.04 -7.24
N ASN A 296 14.70 13.44 -7.05
CA ASN A 296 13.70 13.91 -6.09
C ASN A 296 13.76 13.13 -4.77
N GLU A 297 13.63 13.83 -3.64
CA GLU A 297 13.66 13.22 -2.30
C GLU A 297 12.55 12.19 -2.10
N THR A 298 11.41 12.43 -2.73
CA THR A 298 10.25 11.54 -2.73
C THR A 298 10.47 10.22 -3.48
N ALA A 299 11.60 10.05 -4.19
CA ALA A 299 12.00 8.76 -4.75
C ALA A 299 12.43 7.77 -3.66
N LEU A 300 12.89 8.26 -2.50
CA LEU A 300 13.29 7.43 -1.37
C LEU A 300 12.28 7.49 -0.20
N ARG A 301 12.30 6.46 0.64
CA ARG A 301 11.53 6.36 1.89
C ARG A 301 12.47 6.31 3.09
N PRO A 302 12.10 6.92 4.23
CA PRO A 302 12.84 6.75 5.46
C PRO A 302 12.62 5.33 5.98
N VAL A 303 13.70 4.61 6.25
CA VAL A 303 13.68 3.23 6.76
C VAL A 303 14.66 3.15 7.92
N PRO A 304 14.27 2.60 9.08
CA PRO A 304 15.20 2.28 10.15
C PRO A 304 16.19 1.22 9.66
N LEU A 305 17.49 1.52 9.70
CA LEU A 305 18.53 0.60 9.26
C LEU A 305 19.24 -0.01 10.47
N GLY A 306 19.59 -1.29 10.36
CA GLY A 306 20.44 -2.00 11.32
C GLY A 306 21.91 -1.98 10.91
N ASP A 307 22.63 -3.03 11.29
CA ASP A 307 24.03 -3.30 10.94
C ASP A 307 24.20 -3.92 9.55
N VAL A 308 23.17 -4.62 9.07
CA VAL A 308 23.15 -5.30 7.78
C VAL A 308 22.05 -4.71 6.91
N LEU A 309 22.40 -4.32 5.69
CA LEU A 309 21.41 -3.96 4.68
C LEU A 309 20.84 -5.26 4.08
N THR A 310 19.54 -5.46 4.16
CA THR A 310 18.85 -6.56 3.48
C THR A 310 18.23 -6.12 2.15
N LEU A 311 17.83 -7.08 1.33
CA LEU A 311 17.06 -6.80 0.11
C LEU A 311 15.71 -6.15 0.44
N GLY A 312 15.07 -6.58 1.53
CA GLY A 312 13.85 -5.97 2.05
C GLY A 312 14.04 -4.49 2.36
N ASP A 313 15.11 -4.13 3.08
CA ASP A 313 15.42 -2.73 3.40
C ASP A 313 15.61 -1.91 2.12
N LEU A 314 16.38 -2.44 1.15
CA LEU A 314 16.65 -1.74 -0.10
C LEU A 314 15.35 -1.46 -0.89
N LEU A 315 14.44 -2.43 -0.95
CA LEU A 315 13.16 -2.28 -1.63
C LEU A 315 12.19 -1.38 -0.86
N ALA A 316 12.30 -1.31 0.46
CA ALA A 316 11.55 -0.35 1.27
C ALA A 316 12.06 1.07 1.05
N ILE A 317 13.38 1.27 0.96
CA ILE A 317 14.02 2.56 0.71
C ILE A 317 13.67 3.09 -0.68
N GLU A 318 13.78 2.27 -1.73
CA GLU A 318 13.47 2.64 -3.12
C GLU A 318 12.35 1.74 -3.68
N PRO A 319 11.07 2.03 -3.36
CA PRO A 319 9.96 1.13 -3.67
C PRO A 319 9.56 1.12 -5.14
N PHE A 320 9.99 2.10 -5.93
CA PHE A 320 9.51 2.30 -7.30
C PHE A 320 10.31 1.53 -8.34
N GLY A 321 11.54 1.11 -8.03
CA GLY A 321 12.39 0.43 -9.00
C GLY A 321 12.86 1.35 -10.12
N ASN A 322 13.01 2.64 -9.84
CA ASN A 322 13.37 3.68 -10.81
C ASN A 322 14.62 3.28 -11.61
N GLN A 323 14.58 3.55 -12.92
CA GLN A 323 15.76 3.45 -13.77
C GLN A 323 16.47 4.79 -13.82
N LEU A 324 17.80 4.78 -13.78
CA LEU A 324 18.57 6.00 -14.08
C LEU A 324 18.72 6.13 -15.60
N VAL A 325 18.37 7.31 -16.10
CA VAL A 325 18.36 7.62 -17.54
C VAL A 325 18.95 9.01 -17.78
N HIS A 326 19.57 9.19 -18.93
CA HIS A 326 19.88 10.52 -19.42
C HIS A 326 18.63 11.10 -20.09
N ALA A 327 18.26 12.33 -19.74
CA ALA A 327 17.08 13.02 -20.27
C ALA A 327 17.47 14.37 -20.89
N PHE A 328 16.87 14.72 -22.03
CA PHE A 328 17.07 16.04 -22.63
C PHE A 328 16.20 17.09 -21.92
N LEU A 329 16.75 18.28 -21.75
CA LEU A 329 15.99 19.45 -21.36
C LEU A 329 15.36 20.06 -22.64
N SER A 330 14.07 20.36 -22.61
CA SER A 330 13.43 21.11 -23.70
C SER A 330 14.03 22.51 -23.84
N ALA A 331 13.74 23.20 -24.95
CA ALA A 331 14.31 24.52 -25.23
C ALA A 331 14.09 25.51 -24.07
N GLY A 332 12.86 25.65 -23.58
CA GLY A 332 12.54 26.54 -22.46
C GLY A 332 13.15 26.09 -21.12
N GLN A 333 13.32 24.79 -20.91
CA GLN A 333 13.95 24.26 -19.70
C GLN A 333 15.46 24.51 -19.67
N SER A 334 16.10 24.43 -20.84
CA SER A 334 17.54 24.69 -20.96
C SER A 334 17.89 26.18 -20.90
N GLU A 335 16.92 27.07 -21.13
CA GLU A 335 17.11 28.52 -21.07
C GLU A 335 17.03 29.06 -19.63
N ASP A 336 16.19 28.45 -18.79
CA ASP A 336 16.00 28.86 -17.39
C ASP A 336 15.95 27.65 -16.44
N HIS A 337 17.14 27.21 -16.03
CA HIS A 337 17.31 26.14 -15.05
C HIS A 337 16.69 26.47 -13.68
N THR A 338 16.61 27.74 -13.29
CA THR A 338 16.02 28.13 -11.99
C THR A 338 14.52 27.87 -12.02
N LYS A 339 13.85 28.28 -13.09
CA LYS A 339 12.42 28.03 -13.30
C LYS A 339 12.13 26.54 -13.42
N LEU A 340 12.97 25.78 -14.11
CA LEU A 340 12.86 24.31 -14.18
C LEU A 340 12.89 23.68 -12.77
N LEU A 341 13.91 24.00 -11.97
CA LEU A 341 14.06 23.41 -10.64
C LEU A 341 12.90 23.83 -9.70
N ALA A 342 12.44 25.08 -9.78
CA ALA A 342 11.28 25.54 -9.01
C ALA A 342 10.00 24.78 -9.38
N HIS A 343 9.76 24.57 -10.68
CA HIS A 343 8.62 23.80 -11.17
C HIS A 343 8.67 22.35 -10.67
N LEU A 344 9.84 21.70 -10.73
CA LEU A 344 10.01 20.36 -10.19
C LEU A 344 9.77 20.33 -8.67
N VAL A 345 10.32 21.26 -7.89
CA VAL A 345 10.09 21.31 -6.44
C VAL A 345 8.61 21.43 -6.09
N GLU A 346 7.86 22.24 -6.83
CA GLU A 346 6.41 22.40 -6.65
C GLU A 346 5.62 21.10 -6.89
N HIS A 347 6.04 20.28 -7.86
CA HIS A 347 5.25 19.11 -8.31
C HIS A 347 5.71 17.78 -7.71
N ILE A 348 7.01 17.62 -7.44
CA ILE A 348 7.61 16.35 -6.98
C ILE A 348 8.39 16.48 -5.67
N GLY A 349 8.40 17.67 -5.07
CA GLY A 349 9.04 17.94 -3.78
C GLY A 349 10.54 18.22 -3.87
N PRO A 350 11.25 18.24 -2.72
CA PRO A 350 12.65 18.63 -2.65
C PRO A 350 13.55 17.82 -3.58
N LEU A 351 14.59 18.48 -4.13
CA LEU A 351 15.52 17.89 -5.09
C LEU A 351 16.94 17.80 -4.53
N ALA A 352 17.64 16.72 -4.88
CA ALA A 352 19.09 16.59 -4.83
C ALA A 352 19.66 16.87 -6.24
N VAL A 353 20.57 17.83 -6.35
CA VAL A 353 21.11 18.30 -7.63
C VAL A 353 22.63 18.37 -7.55
N ALA A 354 23.30 17.74 -8.52
CA ALA A 354 24.77 17.75 -8.62
C ALA A 354 25.20 18.08 -10.05
N PRO A 355 26.03 19.13 -10.28
CA PRO A 355 26.48 20.10 -9.29
C PRO A 355 25.33 20.98 -8.77
N THR A 356 25.51 21.64 -7.61
CA THR A 356 24.47 22.40 -6.90
C THR A 356 23.75 23.44 -7.77
N SER A 357 24.41 23.92 -8.82
CA SER A 357 23.79 24.70 -9.89
C SER A 357 24.06 24.04 -11.23
N LEU A 358 23.00 23.78 -12.00
CA LEU A 358 23.12 23.17 -13.33
C LEU A 358 24.01 24.05 -14.23
N PRO A 359 24.99 23.47 -14.94
CA PRO A 359 25.82 24.21 -15.89
C PRO A 359 24.95 24.96 -16.90
N PRO A 360 25.25 26.22 -17.28
CA PRO A 360 24.44 26.96 -18.26
C PRO A 360 24.33 26.27 -19.63
N THR A 361 25.29 25.39 -19.93
CA THR A 361 25.33 24.60 -21.17
C THR A 361 24.65 23.24 -21.04
N ALA A 362 24.11 22.88 -19.87
CA ALA A 362 23.47 21.59 -19.66
C ALA A 362 22.26 21.46 -20.57
N ARG A 363 22.30 20.46 -21.46
CA ARG A 363 21.17 20.07 -22.31
C ARG A 363 20.67 18.67 -21.98
N ILE A 364 21.48 17.91 -21.25
CA ILE A 364 21.20 16.56 -20.80
C ILE A 364 21.45 16.51 -19.29
N VAL A 365 20.56 15.85 -18.57
CA VAL A 365 20.72 15.55 -17.15
C VAL A 365 20.54 14.05 -16.92
N LEU A 366 21.25 13.49 -15.96
CA LEU A 366 20.99 12.15 -15.45
C LEU A 366 19.92 12.24 -14.36
N THR A 367 18.87 11.44 -14.46
CA THR A 367 17.72 11.49 -13.55
C THR A 367 17.01 10.14 -13.49
N THR A 368 15.97 10.01 -12.66
CA THR A 368 15.03 8.89 -12.75
C THR A 368 14.19 8.98 -14.01
N ASP A 369 13.74 7.82 -14.47
CA ASP A 369 12.90 7.70 -15.65
C ASP A 369 11.50 8.30 -15.46
N TYR A 370 10.99 8.30 -14.22
CA TYR A 370 9.80 9.06 -13.84
C TYR A 370 9.90 10.56 -14.14
N ILE A 371 10.99 11.22 -13.68
CA ILE A 371 11.20 12.65 -13.94
C ILE A 371 11.36 12.91 -15.44
N ALA A 372 12.15 12.05 -16.10
CA ALA A 372 12.43 12.20 -17.53
C ALA A 372 11.17 12.21 -18.38
N ASP A 373 10.24 11.28 -18.13
CA ASP A 373 9.03 11.11 -18.93
C ASP A 373 7.92 12.10 -18.58
N THR A 374 7.84 12.48 -17.31
CA THR A 374 6.71 13.27 -16.81
C THR A 374 6.97 14.76 -16.89
N TYR A 375 8.22 15.19 -16.66
CA TYR A 375 8.54 16.61 -16.46
C TYR A 375 9.61 17.16 -17.39
N LEU A 376 10.40 16.32 -18.07
CA LEU A 376 11.47 16.76 -18.97
C LEU A 376 11.12 16.51 -20.44
N GLY A 377 12.09 16.73 -21.35
CA GLY A 377 11.93 16.49 -22.78
C GLY A 377 11.95 15.01 -23.19
N GLY A 378 11.83 14.08 -22.25
CA GLY A 378 11.91 12.64 -22.47
C GLY A 378 13.32 12.05 -22.34
N ARG A 379 13.38 10.72 -22.42
CA ARG A 379 14.61 9.92 -22.28
C ARG A 379 15.47 9.98 -23.54
N THR A 380 16.78 9.94 -23.36
CA THR A 380 17.77 9.80 -24.44
C THR A 380 18.25 8.35 -24.53
N HIS A 381 18.81 7.84 -23.43
CA HIS A 381 19.23 6.45 -23.26
C HIS A 381 19.30 6.09 -21.77
N GLN A 382 19.29 4.79 -21.48
CA GLN A 382 19.45 4.27 -20.13
C GLN A 382 20.91 4.41 -19.67
N ALA A 383 21.12 4.73 -18.40
CA ALA A 383 22.46 4.78 -17.79
C ALA A 383 23.00 3.37 -17.43
N GLY A 384 22.21 2.31 -17.66
CA GLY A 384 22.58 0.93 -17.32
C GLY A 384 22.56 0.61 -15.82
N LEU A 385 22.04 1.52 -14.99
CA LEU A 385 21.98 1.41 -13.53
C LEU A 385 20.58 1.75 -13.02
N ARG A 386 20.09 1.03 -12.02
CA ARG A 386 18.87 1.38 -11.27
C ARG A 386 19.19 2.25 -10.06
N LEU A 387 18.25 3.08 -9.64
CA LEU A 387 18.42 3.91 -8.44
C LEU A 387 18.73 3.05 -7.20
N GLY A 388 18.02 1.93 -7.02
CA GLY A 388 18.31 0.99 -5.92
C GLY A 388 19.75 0.43 -5.93
N GLN A 389 20.39 0.29 -7.09
CA GLN A 389 21.79 -0.13 -7.14
C GLN A 389 22.74 0.99 -6.68
N ALA A 390 22.42 2.24 -7.01
CA ALA A 390 23.15 3.42 -6.50
C ALA A 390 22.93 3.62 -4.98
N VAL A 391 21.71 3.40 -4.49
CA VAL A 391 21.40 3.39 -3.06
C VAL A 391 22.25 2.36 -2.33
N ARG A 392 22.26 1.11 -2.81
CA ARG A 392 23.05 0.03 -2.20
C ARG A 392 24.55 0.38 -2.13
N SER A 393 25.12 0.97 -3.18
CA SER A 393 26.56 1.26 -3.24
C SER A 393 27.00 2.38 -2.30
N VAL A 394 26.08 3.24 -1.89
CA VAL A 394 26.31 4.23 -0.84
C VAL A 394 26.10 3.62 0.54
N LEU A 395 24.97 2.93 0.72
CA LEU A 395 24.54 2.44 2.03
C LEU A 395 25.38 1.29 2.57
N ALA A 396 25.93 0.42 1.73
CA ALA A 396 26.54 -0.80 2.22
C ALA A 396 27.84 -1.19 1.54
N ALA A 397 28.81 -1.63 2.35
CA ALA A 397 30.01 -2.29 1.90
C ALA A 397 29.76 -3.79 1.68
N PRO A 398 30.39 -4.43 0.66
CA PRO A 398 30.30 -5.87 0.47
C PRO A 398 30.90 -6.63 1.67
N PHE A 399 30.41 -7.84 1.93
CA PHE A 399 31.00 -8.71 2.95
C PHE A 399 32.43 -9.10 2.55
N ALA A 400 33.36 -9.11 3.51
CA ALA A 400 34.79 -9.33 3.28
C ALA A 400 35.11 -10.61 2.46
N ASP A 401 34.29 -11.66 2.59
CA ASP A 401 34.50 -12.95 1.92
C ASP A 401 34.06 -12.97 0.43
N SER A 402 33.46 -11.89 -0.08
CA SER A 402 33.03 -11.78 -1.48
C SER A 402 34.08 -11.16 -2.42
N ALA A 403 35.17 -10.62 -1.87
CA ALA A 403 36.22 -9.98 -2.66
C ALA A 403 37.14 -11.01 -3.36
N ASP A 404 37.30 -12.21 -2.80
CA ASP A 404 38.20 -13.24 -3.34
C ASP A 404 37.62 -14.03 -4.52
N ALA A 405 36.29 -14.02 -4.73
CA ALA A 405 35.66 -14.72 -5.84
C ALA A 405 35.82 -14.01 -7.20
N LEU A 406 36.22 -12.74 -7.22
CA LEU A 406 36.40 -11.94 -8.45
C LEU A 406 37.85 -11.88 -8.96
N GLN A 407 38.82 -12.46 -8.24
CA GLN A 407 40.22 -12.56 -8.68
C GLN A 407 40.62 -13.96 -9.21
N GLY A 408 39.76 -14.98 -9.11
CA GLY A 408 40.05 -16.35 -9.55
C GLY A 408 39.77 -16.67 -11.02
N GLY A 409 39.26 -15.72 -11.81
CA GLY A 409 38.79 -15.93 -13.19
C GLY A 409 39.71 -15.36 -14.28
N ALA A 410 41.02 -15.48 -14.13
CA ALA A 410 41.97 -15.17 -15.20
C ALA A 410 43.21 -16.08 -15.10
N GLN A 411 43.05 -17.33 -15.52
CA GLN A 411 44.12 -18.12 -16.16
C GLN A 411 43.53 -18.89 -17.33
#